data_AF-A0A935V5B7-F1
#
_entry.id   AF-A0A935V5B7-F1
#
_cell.length_a   1.000
_cell.length_b   1.000
_cell.length_c   1.000
_cell.angle_alpha   90.00
_cell.angle_beta   90.00
_cell.angle_gamma   90.00
#
_symmetry.space_group_name_H-M   'P 1'
#
loop_
_entity.id
_entity.type
_entity.pdbx_description
1 polymer ?
#
loop_
_entity_poly.entity_id
_entity_poly.type
_entity_poly.pdbx_seq_one_letter_code
_entity_poly.pdbx_strand_id
1 'polypeptide(L)'
;MSDQRGLFLSTKGLLGTGVTLLRNRLELLGVELAQERVRLLSLLAYGGAAFLCIAAGLVFLAIFLTVLLWENNRLLALGVFSALFLGAGIASLSLAMSLARSGSQLFSASLAELRSDREALTPSDAAGSQ
;
A
#
# COMPACT_ATOMS: atom_id res chain seq x y z
N MET A 1 -33.29 38.71 -28.24
CA MET A 1 -33.57 37.84 -27.07
C MET A 1 -33.45 36.34 -27.35
N SER A 2 -33.14 35.91 -28.58
CA SER A 2 -33.00 34.49 -28.98
C SER A 2 -31.59 33.90 -28.77
N ASP A 3 -30.55 34.74 -28.74
CA ASP A 3 -29.14 34.29 -28.70
C ASP A 3 -28.72 33.69 -27.35
N GLN A 4 -29.30 34.20 -26.26
CA GLN A 4 -28.95 33.79 -24.89
C GLN A 4 -29.48 32.39 -24.53
N ARG A 5 -30.55 31.92 -25.20
CA ARG A 5 -31.11 30.58 -24.99
C ARG A 5 -30.29 29.50 -25.69
N GLY A 6 -29.70 29.81 -26.85
CA GLY A 6 -28.86 28.87 -27.61
C GLY A 6 -27.54 28.56 -26.89
N LEU A 7 -26.90 29.59 -26.31
CA LEU A 7 -25.67 29.43 -25.52
C LEU A 7 -25.90 28.57 -24.27
N PHE A 8 -27.00 28.81 -23.55
CA PHE A 8 -27.34 28.06 -22.33
C PHE A 8 -27.61 26.57 -22.61
N LEU A 9 -28.23 26.27 -23.74
CA LEU A 9 -28.45 24.89 -24.21
C LEU A 9 -27.14 24.21 -24.60
N SER A 10 -26.22 24.93 -25.23
CA SER A 10 -24.91 24.41 -25.61
C SER A 10 -24.02 24.13 -24.39
N THR A 11 -24.00 25.02 -23.40
CA THR A 11 -23.29 24.79 -22.12
C THR A 11 -23.86 23.58 -21.37
N LYS A 12 -25.19 23.42 -21.35
CA LYS A 12 -25.85 22.27 -20.71
C LYS A 12 -25.57 20.95 -21.45
N GLY A 13 -25.50 20.98 -22.78
CA GLY A 13 -25.11 19.83 -23.61
C GLY A 13 -23.64 19.42 -23.42
N LEU A 14 -22.73 20.40 -23.31
CA LEU A 14 -21.31 20.15 -23.02
C LEU A 14 -21.10 19.61 -21.61
N LEU A 15 -21.83 20.13 -20.61
CA LEU A 15 -21.83 19.60 -19.25
C LEU A 15 -22.33 18.16 -19.21
N GLY A 16 -23.43 17.84 -19.90
CA GLY A 16 -23.96 16.47 -19.99
C GLY A 16 -22.97 15.50 -20.65
N THR A 17 -22.33 15.93 -21.73
CA THR A 17 -21.30 15.14 -22.43
C THR A 17 -20.06 14.94 -21.56
N GLY A 18 -19.59 16.00 -20.90
CA GLY A 18 -18.45 15.96 -19.99
C GLY A 18 -18.68 15.04 -18.79
N VAL A 19 -19.86 15.12 -18.16
CA VAL A 19 -20.24 14.23 -17.04
C VAL A 19 -20.29 12.77 -17.49
N THR A 20 -20.80 12.50 -18.69
CA THR A 20 -20.86 11.13 -19.26
C THR A 20 -19.46 10.58 -19.53
N LEU A 21 -18.56 11.42 -20.07
CA LEU A 21 -17.17 11.06 -20.31
C LEU A 21 -16.41 10.80 -18.99
N LEU A 22 -16.65 11.63 -17.98
CA LEU A 22 -16.08 11.48 -16.64
C LEU A 22 -16.55 10.19 -15.97
N ARG A 23 -17.84 9.86 -16.12
CA ARG A 23 -18.42 8.62 -15.58
C ARG A 23 -17.79 7.37 -16.20
N ASN A 24 -17.64 7.34 -17.53
CA ASN A 24 -16.96 6.25 -18.21
C ASN A 24 -15.49 6.12 -17.78
N ARG A 25 -14.78 7.23 -17.61
CA ARG A 25 -13.39 7.24 -17.15
C ARG A 25 -13.28 6.75 -15.71
N LEU A 26 -14.16 7.16 -14.82
CA LEU A 26 -14.19 6.70 -13.43
C LEU A 26 -14.53 5.22 -13.32
N GLU A 27 -15.41 4.71 -14.18
CA GLU A 27 -15.72 3.28 -14.25
C GLU A 27 -14.51 2.47 -14.72
N LEU A 28 -13.80 2.94 -15.75
CA LEU A 28 -12.55 2.33 -16.23
C LEU A 28 -11.42 2.42 -15.18
N LEU A 29 -11.20 3.58 -14.57
CA LEU A 29 -10.22 3.79 -13.51
C LEU A 29 -10.53 2.94 -12.28
N GLY A 30 -11.81 2.79 -11.92
CA GLY A 30 -12.23 1.94 -10.82
C GLY A 30 -11.91 0.47 -11.06
N VAL A 31 -12.12 -0.02 -12.28
CA VAL A 31 -11.78 -1.39 -12.70
C VAL A 31 -10.25 -1.60 -12.73
N GLU A 32 -9.50 -0.66 -13.31
CA GLU A 32 -8.03 -0.72 -13.34
C GLU A 32 -7.43 -0.70 -11.92
N LEU A 33 -7.93 0.18 -11.02
CA LEU A 33 -7.52 0.19 -9.62
C LEU A 33 -7.81 -1.13 -8.93
N ALA A 34 -9.00 -1.72 -9.12
CA ALA A 34 -9.34 -3.00 -8.50
C ALA A 34 -8.37 -4.10 -8.95
N GLN A 35 -8.00 -4.11 -10.22
CA GLN A 35 -7.06 -5.08 -10.78
C GLN A 35 -5.62 -4.87 -10.26
N GLU A 36 -5.14 -3.63 -10.20
CA GLU A 36 -3.84 -3.28 -9.64
C GLU A 36 -3.75 -3.63 -8.14
N ARG A 37 -4.82 -3.36 -7.38
CA ARG A 37 -4.90 -3.69 -5.95
C ARG A 37 -4.84 -5.19 -5.69
N VAL A 38 -5.55 -6.01 -6.47
CA VAL A 38 -5.49 -7.47 -6.38
C VAL A 38 -4.09 -7.98 -6.72
N ARG A 39 -3.45 -7.40 -7.75
CA ARG A 39 -2.07 -7.73 -8.12
C ARG A 39 -1.06 -7.36 -7.03
N LEU A 40 -1.19 -6.19 -6.42
CA LEU A 40 -0.35 -5.77 -5.29
C LEU A 40 -0.58 -6.65 -4.06
N LEU A 41 -1.83 -6.97 -3.72
CA LEU A 41 -2.16 -7.86 -2.60
C LEU A 41 -1.58 -9.26 -2.81
N SER A 42 -1.71 -9.81 -4.01
CA SER A 42 -1.14 -11.12 -4.34
C SER A 42 0.39 -11.09 -4.30
N LEU A 43 1.05 -10.07 -4.86
CA LEU A 43 2.50 -9.88 -4.71
C LEU A 43 2.92 -9.79 -3.24
N LEU A 44 2.17 -9.07 -2.41
CA LEU A 44 2.44 -8.93 -0.98
C LEU A 44 2.24 -10.27 -0.25
N ALA A 45 1.18 -11.02 -0.60
CA ALA A 45 0.91 -12.33 -0.03
C ALA A 45 1.97 -13.37 -0.41
N TYR A 46 2.32 -13.46 -1.70
CA TYR A 46 3.38 -14.35 -2.18
C TYR A 46 4.75 -13.94 -1.64
N GLY A 47 5.04 -12.63 -1.57
CA GLY A 47 6.26 -12.10 -0.98
C GLY A 47 6.36 -12.43 0.51
N GLY A 48 5.27 -12.25 1.27
CA GLY A 48 5.20 -12.64 2.68
C GLY A 48 5.35 -14.15 2.89
N ALA A 49 4.69 -14.97 2.07
CA ALA A 49 4.80 -16.43 2.13
C ALA A 49 6.23 -16.90 1.80
N ALA A 50 6.86 -16.34 0.75
CA ALA A 50 8.24 -16.63 0.39
C ALA A 50 9.21 -16.23 1.51
N PHE A 51 9.01 -15.05 2.11
CA PHE A 51 9.80 -14.58 3.25
C PHE A 51 9.69 -15.52 4.45
N LEU A 52 8.47 -15.93 4.82
CA LEU A 52 8.26 -16.91 5.90
C LEU A 52 8.93 -18.25 5.60
N CYS A 53 8.85 -18.72 4.35
CA CYS A 53 9.46 -19.97 3.94
C CYS A 53 10.99 -19.93 4.02
N ILE A 54 11.61 -18.82 3.57
CA ILE A 54 13.06 -18.59 3.70
C ILE A 54 13.46 -18.50 5.17
N ALA A 55 12.71 -17.77 5.99
CA ALA A 55 12.97 -17.65 7.42
C ALA A 55 12.94 -19.03 8.10
N ALA A 56 11.89 -19.82 7.85
CA ALA A 56 11.79 -21.19 8.36
C ALA A 56 12.94 -22.08 7.87
N GLY A 57 13.31 -22.00 6.59
CA GLY A 57 14.45 -22.71 6.02
C GLY A 57 15.77 -22.34 6.70
N LEU A 58 15.98 -21.07 7.03
CA LEU A 58 17.15 -20.60 7.76
C LEU A 58 17.19 -21.17 9.19
N VAL A 59 16.03 -21.28 9.86
CA VAL A 59 15.93 -21.94 11.17
C VAL A 59 16.29 -23.42 11.08
N PHE A 60 15.73 -24.13 10.10
CA PHE A 60 16.06 -25.54 9.89
C PHE A 60 17.52 -25.76 9.54
N LEU A 61 18.09 -24.93 8.67
CA LEU A 61 19.52 -24.95 8.34
C LEU A 61 20.37 -24.73 9.58
N ALA A 62 19.93 -23.83 10.46
CA ALA A 62 20.62 -23.56 11.71
C ALA A 62 20.65 -24.76 12.66
N ILE A 63 19.51 -25.43 12.82
CA ILE A 63 19.41 -26.67 13.59
C ILE A 63 20.28 -27.76 12.95
N PHE A 64 20.20 -27.92 11.63
CA PHE A 64 20.98 -28.92 10.90
C PHE A 64 22.49 -28.74 11.09
N LEU A 65 23.01 -27.53 10.94
CA LEU A 65 24.41 -27.23 11.20
C LEU A 65 24.77 -27.40 12.70
N THR A 66 23.88 -27.04 13.63
CA THR A 66 24.12 -27.26 15.07
C THR A 66 24.33 -28.74 15.37
N VAL A 67 23.48 -29.61 14.81
CA VAL A 67 23.60 -31.06 14.95
C VAL A 67 24.87 -31.57 14.25
N LEU A 68 25.18 -31.07 13.06
CA LEU A 68 26.35 -31.48 12.29
C LEU A 68 27.68 -31.12 12.98
N LEU A 69 27.76 -29.97 13.66
CA LEU A 69 28.97 -29.51 14.38
C LEU A 69 29.04 -29.97 15.85
N TRP A 70 28.01 -30.66 16.35
CA TRP A 70 27.87 -31.00 17.77
C TRP A 70 29.00 -31.88 18.32
N GLU A 71 29.56 -32.77 17.49
CA GLU A 71 30.60 -33.72 17.89
C GLU A 71 31.92 -33.03 18.31
N ASN A 72 32.31 -31.92 17.68
CA ASN A 72 33.68 -31.40 17.81
C ASN A 72 33.79 -30.03 18.50
N ASN A 73 32.77 -29.15 18.43
CA ASN A 73 32.89 -27.75 18.92
C ASN A 73 31.56 -27.13 19.40
N ARG A 74 30.94 -27.72 20.44
CA ARG A 74 29.65 -27.27 21.03
C ARG A 74 29.54 -25.76 21.26
N LEU A 75 30.57 -25.11 21.80
CA LEU A 75 30.56 -23.67 22.12
C LEU A 75 30.59 -22.77 20.88
N LEU A 76 31.38 -23.12 19.84
CA LEU A 76 31.41 -22.37 18.59
C LEU A 76 30.11 -22.55 17.80
N ALA A 77 29.55 -23.77 17.78
CA ALA A 77 28.25 -24.00 17.18
C ALA A 77 27.18 -23.12 17.85
N LEU A 78 27.13 -23.11 19.18
CA LEU A 78 26.16 -22.30 19.93
C LEU A 78 26.36 -20.79 19.71
N GLY A 79 27.61 -20.32 19.71
CA GLY A 79 27.95 -18.90 19.52
C GLY A 79 27.62 -18.38 18.12
N VAL A 80 28.01 -19.13 17.08
CA VAL A 80 27.71 -18.77 15.68
C VAL A 80 26.20 -18.81 15.45
N PHE A 81 25.49 -19.81 15.96
CA PHE A 81 24.04 -19.87 15.79
C PHE A 81 23.30 -18.79 16.55
N SER A 82 23.67 -18.53 17.80
CA SER A 82 23.07 -17.45 18.57
C SER A 82 23.25 -16.10 17.87
N ALA A 83 24.47 -15.80 17.40
CA ALA A 83 24.75 -14.56 16.68
C ALA A 83 24.00 -14.47 15.34
N LEU A 84 23.92 -15.57 14.58
CA LEU A 84 23.25 -15.61 13.28
C LEU A 84 21.73 -15.47 13.43
N PHE A 85 21.14 -16.11 14.44
CA PHE A 85 19.71 -16.01 14.74
C PHE A 85 19.33 -14.63 15.28
N LEU A 86 20.12 -14.07 16.20
CA LEU A 86 19.96 -12.70 16.67
C LEU A 86 20.10 -11.70 15.52
N GLY A 87 21.12 -11.86 14.68
CA GLY A 87 21.36 -11.01 13.53
C GLY A 87 20.21 -11.06 12.53
N ALA A 88 19.74 -12.26 12.17
CA ALA A 88 18.59 -12.44 11.28
C ALA A 88 17.28 -11.88 11.88
N GLY A 89 17.09 -12.05 13.20
CA GLY A 89 15.95 -11.48 13.93
C GLY A 89 15.97 -9.96 13.93
N ILE A 90 17.12 -9.34 14.24
CA ILE A 90 17.30 -7.88 14.22
C ILE A 90 17.11 -7.33 12.81
N ALA A 91 17.69 -7.98 11.79
CA ALA A 91 17.54 -7.58 10.40
C ALA A 91 16.08 -7.66 9.94
N SER A 92 15.39 -8.76 10.23
CA SER A 92 13.96 -8.93 9.91
C SER A 92 13.11 -7.88 10.63
N LEU A 93 13.38 -7.63 11.91
CA LEU A 93 12.65 -6.64 12.70
C LEU A 93 12.91 -5.21 12.18
N SER A 94 14.13 -4.91 11.74
CA SER A 94 14.50 -3.62 11.14
C SER A 94 13.83 -3.42 9.78
N LEU A 95 13.80 -4.45 8.94
CA LEU A 95 13.09 -4.42 7.67
C LEU A 95 11.59 -4.28 7.87
N ALA A 96 11.00 -5.01 8.83
CA ALA A 96 9.59 -4.90 9.18
C ALA A 96 9.24 -3.50 9.69
N MET A 97 10.06 -2.92 10.57
CA MET A 97 9.88 -1.54 11.05
C MET A 97 10.04 -0.50 9.93
N SER A 98 11.01 -0.69 9.04
CA SER A 98 11.21 0.17 7.86
C SER A 98 9.98 0.14 6.96
N LEU A 99 9.50 -1.06 6.62
CA LEU A 99 8.33 -1.24 5.76
C LEU A 99 7.04 -0.71 6.41
N ALA A 100 6.88 -0.91 7.72
CA ALA A 100 5.75 -0.36 8.48
C ALA A 100 5.74 1.18 8.48
N ARG A 101 6.92 1.82 8.61
CA ARG A 101 7.05 3.28 8.56
C ARG A 101 6.79 3.84 7.16
N SER A 102 7.26 3.17 6.11
CA SER A 102 6.99 3.58 4.72
C SER A 102 5.52 3.40 4.33
N GLY A 103 4.89 2.30 4.76
CA GLY A 103 3.47 2.04 4.51
C GLY A 103 2.55 3.03 5.25
N SER A 104 2.89 3.41 6.49
CA SER A 104 2.10 4.39 7.24
C SER A 104 2.13 5.79 6.62
N GLN A 105 3.27 6.21 6.04
CA GLN A 105 3.39 7.55 5.46
C GLN A 105 2.54 7.73 4.19
N LEU A 106 2.57 6.77 3.27
CA LEU A 106 1.79 6.85 2.03
C LEU A 106 0.28 6.81 2.31
N PHE A 107 -0.16 5.94 3.22
CA PHE A 107 -1.56 5.90 3.62
C PHE A 107 -1.96 7.16 4.39
N SER A 108 -1.12 7.67 5.31
CA SER A 108 -1.42 8.89 6.05
C SER A 108 -1.43 10.14 5.19
N ALA A 109 -0.55 10.23 4.18
CA ALA A 109 -0.52 11.33 3.23
C ALA A 109 -1.79 11.33 2.36
N SER A 110 -2.18 10.18 1.80
CA SER A 110 -3.45 10.08 1.07
C SER A 110 -4.68 10.31 1.95
N LEU A 111 -4.68 9.87 3.21
CA LEU A 111 -5.77 10.15 4.16
C LEU A 111 -5.84 11.64 4.55
N ALA A 112 -4.69 12.32 4.62
CA ALA A 112 -4.62 13.76 4.86
C ALA A 112 -5.10 14.54 3.63
N GLU A 113 -4.72 14.12 2.43
CA GLU A 113 -5.21 14.67 1.17
C GLU A 113 -6.74 14.49 1.03
N LEU A 114 -7.27 13.29 1.31
CA LEU A 114 -8.72 13.03 1.31
C LEU A 114 -9.47 13.86 2.37
N ARG A 115 -8.85 14.17 3.51
CA ARG A 115 -9.45 15.07 4.51
C ARG A 115 -9.47 16.51 4.02
N SER A 116 -8.38 16.97 3.41
CA SER A 116 -8.28 18.32 2.84
C SER A 116 -9.28 18.53 1.70
N ASP A 117 -9.48 17.51 0.86
CA ASP A 117 -10.46 17.55 -0.24
C ASP A 117 -11.90 17.56 0.31
N ARG A 118 -12.14 16.87 1.43
CA ARG A 118 -13.45 16.89 2.11
C ARG A 118 -13.76 18.24 2.74
N GLU A 119 -12.76 18.91 3.31
CA GLU A 119 -12.91 20.26 3.87
C GLU A 119 -13.20 21.29 2.77
N ALA A 120 -12.59 21.15 1.59
CA ALA A 120 -12.86 21.98 0.42
C ALA A 120 -14.25 21.72 -0.21
N LEU A 121 -14.80 20.52 -0.04
CA LEU A 121 -16.12 20.12 -0.54
C LEU A 121 -17.26 20.33 0.45
N THR A 122 -16.98 20.58 1.74
CA THR A 122 -17.98 21.19 2.64
C THR A 122 -18.22 22.60 2.13
N PRO A 123 -19.36 22.88 1.48
CA PRO A 123 -19.67 24.22 1.06
C PRO A 123 -19.75 25.03 2.34
N SER A 124 -18.98 26.11 2.43
CA SER A 124 -19.42 27.25 3.22
C SER A 124 -20.76 27.68 2.63
N ASP A 125 -21.85 27.12 3.15
CA ASP A 125 -23.20 27.67 3.17
C ASP A 125 -23.18 29.01 3.94
N ALA A 126 -22.38 29.96 3.46
CA ALA A 126 -22.24 31.30 4.02
C ALA A 126 -22.00 32.35 2.93
N ALA A 127 -22.38 32.07 1.68
CA ALA A 127 -22.69 33.12 0.72
C ALA A 127 -24.22 33.26 0.63
N GLY A 128 -24.79 33.97 1.59
CA GLY A 128 -26.00 34.78 1.35
C GLY A 128 -27.22 34.46 2.21
N SER A 129 -27.40 35.24 3.28
CA SER A 129 -28.58 36.12 3.39
C SER A 129 -28.49 37.05 4.62
N GLN A 130 -27.77 38.16 4.50
CA GLN A 130 -28.28 39.52 4.75
C GLN A 130 -27.23 40.57 4.37
#